data_AF-A0A970LE32-F1
#
_entry.id   AF-A0A970LE32-F1
#
_cell.length_a   1.000
_cell.length_b   1.000
_cell.length_c   1.000
_cell.angle_alpha   90.00
_cell.angle_beta   90.00
_cell.angle_gamma   90.00
#
_symmetry.space_group_name_H-M   'P 1'
#
loop_
_entity.id
_entity.type
_entity.pdbx_description
1 polymer ?
#
loop_
_entity_poly.entity_id
_entity_poly.type
_entity_poly.pdbx_seq_one_letter_code
_entity_poly.pdbx_strand_id
1 'polypeptide(L)'
;MKTKIGAIALVLLGVGLLSAGLVLLKTAAETQGILQVLPYVCIGLGCGAFGHGAGEWFNNRTLARNPALARSVEIEKNDERNKAIADRARSKAFGVMIPVFGALLVSFALMGVETAAVLLLTAAYLFVCGCSVYF
;
A
#
# COMPACT_ATOMS: atom_id res chain seq x y z
N MET A 1 -4.49 19.58 13.62
CA MET A 1 -3.24 20.08 13.00
C MET A 1 -2.18 18.99 12.80
N LYS A 2 -1.96 18.07 13.76
CA LYS A 2 -0.95 16.99 13.64
C LYS A 2 -1.11 16.07 12.41
N THR A 3 -2.34 15.78 11.98
CA THR A 3 -2.62 14.93 10.79
C THR A 3 -2.22 15.56 9.45
N LYS A 4 -2.34 16.89 9.31
CA LYS A 4 -1.99 17.58 8.05
C LYS A 4 -0.48 17.56 7.77
N ILE A 5 0.33 17.72 8.82
CA ILE A 5 1.80 17.69 8.72
C ILE A 5 2.28 16.27 8.41
N GLY A 6 1.66 15.26 9.04
CA GLY A 6 1.96 13.85 8.76
C GLY A 6 1.69 13.45 7.32
N ALA A 7 0.52 13.80 6.77
CA ALA A 7 0.18 13.49 5.38
C ALA A 7 1.15 14.14 4.37
N ILE A 8 1.50 15.41 4.56
CA ILE A 8 2.46 16.12 3.69
C ILE A 8 3.86 15.50 3.82
N ALA A 9 4.30 15.17 5.04
CA ALA A 9 5.58 14.50 5.24
C ALA A 9 5.63 13.13 4.53
N LEU A 10 4.53 12.36 4.56
CA LEU A 10 4.43 11.08 3.88
C LEU A 10 4.45 11.23 2.34
N VAL A 11 3.82 12.28 1.81
CA VAL A 11 3.92 12.63 0.37
C VAL A 11 5.36 12.94 -0.01
N LEU A 12 6.03 13.81 0.75
CA LEU A 12 7.43 14.18 0.47
C LEU A 12 8.36 12.98 0.56
N LEU A 13 8.17 12.12 1.57
CA LEU A 13 8.91 10.88 1.73
C LEU A 13 8.64 9.91 0.56
N GLY A 14 7.38 9.76 0.15
CA GLY A 14 7.00 8.91 -0.98
C GLY A 14 7.60 9.38 -2.31
N VAL A 15 7.54 10.68 -2.59
CA VAL A 15 8.19 11.28 -3.77
C VAL A 15 9.71 11.14 -3.71
N GLY A 16 10.32 11.33 -2.53
CA GLY A 16 11.75 11.13 -2.31
C GLY A 16 12.19 9.70 -2.62
N LEU A 17 11.49 8.70 -2.06
CA LEU A 17 11.76 7.28 -2.31
C LEU A 17 11.53 6.87 -3.77
N LEU A 18 10.45 7.37 -4.39
CA LEU A 18 10.15 7.10 -5.80
C LEU A 18 11.21 7.69 -6.73
N SER A 19 11.57 8.96 -6.52
CA SER A 19 12.59 9.64 -7.33
C SER A 19 13.96 8.99 -7.16
N ALA A 20 14.34 8.64 -5.93
CA ALA A 20 15.56 7.87 -5.65
C ALA A 20 15.54 6.51 -6.36
N GLY A 21 14.43 5.78 -6.29
CA GLY A 21 14.26 4.50 -6.97
C GLY A 21 14.38 4.61 -8.49
N LEU A 22 13.81 5.65 -9.11
CA LEU A 22 13.93 5.90 -10.55
C LEU A 22 15.34 6.30 -10.97
N VAL A 23 16.03 7.13 -10.16
CA VAL A 23 17.43 7.49 -10.40
C VAL A 23 18.30 6.24 -10.32
N LEU A 24 18.16 5.44 -9.26
CA LEU A 24 18.88 4.19 -9.08
C LEU A 24 18.61 3.21 -10.23
N LEU A 25 17.37 3.09 -10.70
CA LEU A 25 17.03 2.24 -11.84
C LEU A 25 17.79 2.66 -13.11
N LYS A 26 17.97 3.98 -13.31
CA LYS A 26 18.66 4.52 -14.48
C LYS A 26 20.19 4.44 -14.37
N THR A 27 20.75 4.56 -13.16
CA THR A 27 22.21 4.59 -12.94
C THR A 27 22.81 3.22 -12.61
N ALA A 28 22.01 2.30 -12.06
CA ALA A 28 22.47 0.99 -11.57
C ALA A 28 22.05 -0.18 -12.49
N ALA A 29 21.74 0.09 -13.77
CA ALA A 29 21.25 -0.91 -14.73
C ALA A 29 22.20 -2.12 -14.92
N GLU A 30 23.47 -2.00 -14.52
CA GLU A 30 24.51 -3.04 -14.61
C GLU A 30 24.84 -3.72 -13.26
N THR A 31 24.07 -3.46 -12.19
CA THR A 31 24.35 -4.06 -10.88
C THR A 31 23.84 -5.50 -10.78
N GLN A 32 24.73 -6.42 -10.40
CA GLN A 32 24.40 -7.83 -10.20
C GLN A 32 23.97 -8.12 -8.76
N GLY A 33 22.98 -9.01 -8.59
CA GLY A 33 22.53 -9.50 -7.28
C GLY A 33 21.46 -8.62 -6.62
N ILE A 34 21.46 -8.57 -5.28
CA ILE A 34 20.40 -7.90 -4.48
C ILE A 34 20.24 -6.41 -4.83
N LEU A 35 21.31 -5.75 -5.28
CA LEU A 35 21.27 -4.35 -5.69
C LEU A 35 20.34 -4.09 -6.89
N GLN A 36 20.07 -5.09 -7.73
CA GLN A 36 19.16 -4.97 -8.87
C GLN A 36 17.69 -4.84 -8.43
N VAL A 37 17.33 -5.39 -7.27
CA VAL A 37 15.96 -5.41 -6.75
C VAL A 37 15.62 -4.13 -5.99
N LEU A 38 16.63 -3.47 -5.43
CA LEU A 38 16.50 -2.27 -4.60
C LEU A 38 15.74 -1.12 -5.29
N PRO A 39 16.00 -0.76 -6.56
CA PRO A 39 15.26 0.30 -7.25
C PRO A 39 13.76 0.01 -7.30
N TYR A 40 13.37 -1.23 -7.59
CA TYR A 40 11.97 -1.64 -7.69
C TYR A 40 11.26 -1.60 -6.35
N VAL A 41 11.92 -2.00 -5.26
CA VAL A 41 11.38 -1.89 -3.90
C VAL A 41 11.20 -0.42 -3.50
N CYS A 42 12.19 0.43 -3.78
CA CYS A 42 12.10 1.87 -3.51
C CYS A 42 10.94 2.52 -4.28
N ILE A 43 10.74 2.15 -5.55
CA ILE A 43 9.61 2.62 -6.37
C ILE A 43 8.29 2.14 -5.75
N GLY A 44 8.17 0.85 -5.42
CA GLY A 44 6.94 0.28 -4.84
C GLY A 44 6.55 0.94 -3.51
N LEU A 45 7.50 1.05 -2.59
CA LEU A 45 7.29 1.72 -1.30
C LEU A 45 7.02 3.22 -1.47
N GLY A 46 7.73 3.88 -2.38
CA GLY A 46 7.54 5.29 -2.72
C GLY A 46 6.13 5.58 -3.24
N CYS A 47 5.65 4.76 -4.18
CA CYS A 47 4.27 4.82 -4.69
C CYS A 47 3.24 4.62 -3.57
N GLY A 48 3.45 3.64 -2.69
CA GLY A 48 2.53 3.36 -1.58
C GLY A 48 2.44 4.52 -0.58
N ALA A 49 3.58 5.03 -0.14
CA ALA A 49 3.66 6.18 0.77
C ALA A 49 3.07 7.45 0.14
N PHE A 50 3.40 7.72 -1.13
CA PHE A 50 2.85 8.85 -1.88
C PHE A 50 1.34 8.76 -2.02
N GLY A 51 0.81 7.62 -2.48
CA GLY A 51 -0.62 7.42 -2.70
C GLY A 51 -1.43 7.59 -1.41
N HIS A 52 -0.94 7.01 -0.30
CA HIS A 52 -1.58 7.17 1.01
C HIS A 52 -1.56 8.64 1.47
N GLY A 53 -0.39 9.28 1.45
CA GLY A 53 -0.23 10.65 1.92
C GLY A 53 -1.00 11.66 1.06
N ALA A 54 -0.99 11.50 -0.26
CA ALA A 54 -1.68 12.39 -1.19
C ALA A 54 -3.20 12.24 -1.03
N GLY A 55 -3.70 11.00 -0.94
CA GLY A 55 -5.11 10.73 -0.69
C GLY A 55 -5.62 11.38 0.60
N GLU A 56 -4.87 11.23 1.70
CA GLU A 56 -5.24 11.87 2.98
C GLU A 56 -5.17 13.40 2.90
N TRP A 57 -4.15 13.95 2.24
CA TRP A 57 -4.01 15.39 2.08
C TRP A 57 -5.16 16.01 1.27
N PHE A 58 -5.52 15.39 0.14
CA PHE A 58 -6.65 15.83 -0.67
C PHE A 58 -7.97 15.69 0.08
N ASN A 59 -8.21 14.54 0.73
CA ASN A 59 -9.42 14.32 1.52
C ASN A 59 -9.59 15.40 2.61
N ASN A 60 -8.53 15.68 3.37
CA ASN A 60 -8.55 16.71 4.41
C ASN A 60 -8.82 18.11 3.85
N ARG A 61 -8.32 18.42 2.64
CA ARG A 61 -8.55 19.72 1.99
C ARG A 61 -9.96 19.84 1.45
N THR A 62 -10.52 18.76 0.89
CA THR A 62 -11.90 18.70 0.39
C THR A 62 -12.90 18.87 1.54
N LEU A 63 -12.73 18.11 2.63
CA LEU A 63 -13.60 18.19 3.80
C LEU A 63 -13.53 19.55 4.50
N ALA A 64 -12.35 20.18 4.54
CA ALA A 64 -12.20 21.52 5.10
C ALA A 64 -12.90 22.62 4.27
N ARG A 65 -13.07 22.40 2.95
CA ARG A 65 -13.73 23.35 2.05
C ARG A 65 -15.24 23.13 1.97
N ASN A 66 -15.73 21.94 2.31
CA ASN A 66 -17.14 21.60 2.24
C ASN A 66 -17.63 20.96 3.56
N PRO A 67 -18.18 21.77 4.50
CA PRO A 67 -18.62 21.28 5.80
C PRO A 67 -19.85 20.37 5.70
N ALA A 68 -20.68 20.52 4.66
CA ALA A 68 -21.82 19.65 4.44
C ALA A 68 -21.36 18.22 4.09
N LEU A 69 -20.36 18.09 3.20
CA LEU A 69 -19.73 16.81 2.88
C LEU A 69 -18.99 16.21 4.08
N ALA A 70 -18.31 17.04 4.88
CA ALA A 70 -17.65 16.55 6.10
C ALA A 70 -18.65 15.90 7.06
N ARG A 71 -19.81 16.52 7.25
CA ARG A 71 -20.87 16.00 8.11
C ARG A 71 -21.47 14.70 7.58
N SER A 72 -21.74 14.60 6.28
CA SER A 72 -22.29 13.37 5.70
C SER A 72 -21.31 12.19 5.81
N VAL A 73 -20.03 12.44 5.52
CA VAL A 73 -18.96 11.43 5.66
C VAL A 73 -18.82 10.97 7.12
N GLU A 74 -18.91 11.88 8.08
CA GLU A 74 -18.81 11.53 9.50
C GLU A 74 -20.00 10.71 9.99
N ILE A 75 -21.22 11.02 9.53
CA ILE A 75 -22.41 10.23 9.83
C ILE A 75 -22.27 8.82 9.25
N GLU A 76 -21.94 8.70 7.96
CA GLU A 76 -21.79 7.40 7.30
C GLU A 76 -20.69 6.55 7.92
N LYS A 77 -19.56 7.18 8.31
CA LYS A 77 -18.45 6.50 8.96
C LYS A 77 -18.79 6.02 10.37
N ASN A 78 -19.67 6.72 11.08
CA ASN A 78 -20.05 6.37 12.45
C ASN A 78 -21.30 5.49 12.56
N ASP A 79 -22.07 5.34 11.48
CA ASP A 79 -23.22 4.45 11.41
C ASP A 79 -22.82 2.99 11.67
N GLU A 80 -23.41 2.39 12.71
CA GLU A 80 -23.14 1.02 13.15
C GLU A 80 -23.49 -0.01 12.07
N ARG A 81 -24.55 0.21 11.30
CA ARG A 81 -24.96 -0.69 10.22
C ARG A 81 -23.92 -0.68 9.10
N ASN A 82 -23.43 0.50 8.74
CA ASN A 82 -22.39 0.63 7.72
C ASN A 82 -21.08 0.00 8.19
N LYS A 83 -20.68 0.21 9.46
CA LYS A 83 -19.52 -0.46 10.04
C LYS A 83 -19.65 -1.98 9.97
N ALA A 84 -20.78 -2.54 10.43
CA ALA A 84 -21.00 -3.98 10.42
C ALA A 84 -20.96 -4.57 9.00
N ILE A 85 -21.56 -3.88 8.01
CA ILE A 85 -21.51 -4.30 6.61
C ILE A 85 -20.07 -4.23 6.08
N ALA A 86 -19.37 -3.13 6.33
CA ALA A 86 -18.00 -2.93 5.87
C ALA A 86 -17.03 -3.95 6.47
N ASP A 87 -17.14 -4.24 7.76
CA ASP A 87 -16.28 -5.21 8.44
C ASP A 87 -16.56 -6.63 7.96
N ARG A 88 -17.84 -6.98 7.74
CA ARG A 88 -18.20 -8.26 7.13
C ARG A 88 -17.68 -8.39 5.70
N ALA A 89 -17.73 -7.31 4.92
CA ALA A 89 -17.19 -7.28 3.56
C ALA A 89 -15.66 -7.44 3.56
N ARG A 90 -14.95 -6.70 4.41
CA ARG A 90 -13.48 -6.80 4.57
C ARG A 90 -13.06 -8.19 5.01
N SER A 91 -13.72 -8.78 6.01
CA SER A 91 -13.43 -10.12 6.50
C SER A 91 -13.62 -11.18 5.40
N LYS A 92 -14.72 -11.11 4.63
CA LYS A 92 -14.92 -12.00 3.48
C LYS A 92 -13.85 -11.81 2.40
N ALA A 93 -13.52 -10.56 2.06
CA ALA A 93 -12.48 -10.26 1.08
C ALA A 93 -11.11 -10.79 1.54
N PHE A 94 -10.78 -10.64 2.82
CA PHE A 94 -9.57 -11.17 3.42
C PHE A 94 -9.51 -12.69 3.36
N GLY A 95 -10.61 -13.37 3.68
CA GLY A 95 -10.72 -14.83 3.57
C GLY A 95 -10.49 -15.35 2.14
N VAL A 96 -10.85 -14.58 1.12
CA VAL A 96 -10.58 -14.92 -0.30
C VAL A 96 -9.15 -14.54 -0.70
N MET A 97 -8.61 -13.44 -0.18
CA MET A 97 -7.27 -12.94 -0.51
C MET A 97 -6.18 -13.98 -0.22
N ILE A 98 -6.21 -14.62 0.96
CA ILE A 98 -5.19 -15.58 1.39
C ILE A 98 -5.02 -16.73 0.36
N PRO A 99 -6.06 -17.52 0.03
CA PRO A 99 -5.90 -18.63 -0.91
C PRO A 99 -5.57 -18.14 -2.33
N VAL A 100 -6.07 -16.98 -2.76
CA VAL A 100 -5.75 -16.41 -4.08
C VAL A 100 -4.26 -16.05 -4.17
N PHE A 101 -3.71 -15.39 -3.16
CA PHE A 101 -2.27 -15.07 -3.11
C PHE A 101 -1.43 -16.34 -2.99
N GLY A 102 -1.87 -17.33 -2.21
CA GLY A 102 -1.21 -18.63 -2.13
C GLY A 102 -1.17 -19.36 -3.48
N ALA A 103 -2.29 -19.39 -4.21
CA ALA A 103 -2.35 -19.98 -5.55
C ALA A 103 -1.45 -19.23 -6.54
N LEU A 104 -1.40 -17.90 -6.46
CA LEU A 104 -0.54 -17.07 -7.32
C LEU A 104 0.94 -17.33 -7.03
N LEU A 105 1.33 -17.46 -5.76
CA LEU A 105 2.69 -17.79 -5.34
C LEU A 105 3.15 -19.14 -5.92
N VAL A 106 2.32 -20.18 -5.76
CA VAL A 106 2.61 -21.51 -6.32
C VAL A 106 2.71 -21.43 -7.85
N SER A 107 1.78 -20.73 -8.50
CA SER A 107 1.79 -20.57 -9.95
C SER A 107 3.06 -19.88 -10.45
N PHE A 108 3.48 -18.79 -9.79
CA PHE A 108 4.68 -18.04 -10.18
C PHE A 108 5.96 -18.87 -9.97
N ALA A 109 6.00 -19.65 -8.88
CA ALA A 109 7.11 -20.58 -8.63
C ALA A 109 7.18 -21.67 -9.71
N LEU A 110 6.04 -22.26 -10.09
CA LEU A 110 5.98 -23.30 -11.12
C LEU A 110 6.26 -22.77 -12.54
N MET A 111 5.88 -21.52 -12.82
CA MET A 111 6.16 -20.86 -14.10
C MET A 111 7.65 -20.48 -14.27
N GLY A 112 8.48 -20.65 -13.23
CA GLY A 112 9.88 -20.24 -13.28
C GLY A 112 10.05 -18.72 -13.39
N VAL A 113 9.12 -17.94 -12.82
CA VAL A 113 9.24 -16.48 -12.73
C VAL A 113 10.51 -16.12 -11.96
N GLU A 114 11.08 -14.96 -12.25
CA GLU A 114 12.29 -14.44 -11.58
C GLU A 114 12.21 -14.58 -10.05
N THR A 115 13.20 -15.24 -9.45
CA THR A 115 13.24 -15.58 -8.02
C THR A 115 13.05 -14.35 -7.13
N ALA A 116 13.58 -13.20 -7.54
CA ALA A 116 13.41 -11.94 -6.82
C ALA A 116 11.93 -11.52 -6.72
N ALA A 117 11.17 -11.65 -7.82
CA ALA A 117 9.75 -11.33 -7.84
C ALA A 117 8.93 -12.31 -6.98
N VAL A 118 9.27 -13.61 -7.02
CA VAL A 118 8.62 -14.63 -6.17
C VAL A 118 8.88 -14.35 -4.69
N LEU A 119 10.12 -13.99 -4.32
CA LEU A 119 10.48 -13.65 -2.95
C LEU A 119 9.79 -12.36 -2.46
N LEU A 120 9.70 -11.33 -3.31
CA LEU A 120 8.96 -10.12 -2.98
C LEU A 120 7.47 -10.38 -2.75
N LEU A 121 6.85 -11.18 -3.63
CA LEU A 121 5.46 -11.60 -3.46
C LEU A 121 5.27 -12.41 -2.17
N THR A 122 6.22 -13.29 -1.87
CA THR A 122 6.21 -14.09 -0.63
C THR A 122 6.32 -13.21 0.60
N ALA A 123 7.22 -12.22 0.60
CA ALA A 123 7.38 -11.27 1.68
C ALA A 123 6.10 -10.45 1.91
N ALA A 124 5.45 -9.99 0.84
CA ALA A 124 4.17 -9.28 0.92
C ALA A 124 3.06 -10.17 1.50
N TYR A 125 2.97 -11.42 1.05
CA TYR A 125 2.01 -12.39 1.58
C TYR A 125 2.22 -12.67 3.07
N LEU A 126 3.47 -12.92 3.49
CA LEU A 126 3.81 -13.13 4.89
C LEU A 126 3.55 -11.89 5.75
N PHE A 127 3.80 -10.69 5.22
CA PHE A 127 3.48 -9.44 5.92
C PHE A 127 1.97 -9.33 6.19
N VAL A 128 1.14 -9.61 5.19
CA VAL A 128 -0.33 -9.60 5.34
C VAL A 128 -0.79 -10.65 6.36
N CYS A 129 -0.28 -11.88 6.28
CA CYS A 129 -0.58 -12.92 7.26
C CYS A 129 -0.13 -12.51 8.67
N GLY A 130 1.08 -11.95 8.81
CA GLY A 130 1.59 -11.44 10.09
C GLY A 130 0.72 -10.34 10.67
N CYS A 131 0.26 -9.39 9.86
CA CYS A 131 -0.71 -8.38 10.28
C CYS A 131 -2.01 -9.01 10.78
N SER A 132 -2.53 -10.03 10.11
CA SER A 132 -3.78 -10.69 10.51
C SER A 132 -3.71 -11.52 11.79
N VAL A 133 -2.50 -11.92 12.20
CA VAL A 133 -2.29 -12.61 13.49
C VAL A 133 -2.23 -11.59 14.63
N TYR A 134 -1.72 -10.39 14.37
CA TYR A 134 -1.51 -9.37 15.41
C TYR A 134 -2.68 -8.38 15.57
N PHE A 135 -3.42 -8.09 14.49
CA PHE A 135 -4.52 -7.13 14.43
C PHE A 135 -5.84 -7.83 14.07
#